data_AF-A0A7L0LNK6-F1
#
_entry.id   AF-A0A7L0LNK6-F1
#
_cell.length_a   1.000
_cell.length_b   1.000
_cell.length_c   1.000
_cell.angle_alpha   90.00
_cell.angle_beta   90.00
_cell.angle_gamma   90.00
#
_symmetry.space_group_name_H-M   'P 1'
#
loop_
_entity.id
_entity.type
_entity.pdbx_description
1 polymer ?
#
loop_
_entity_poly.entity_id
_entity_poly.type
_entity_poly.pdbx_seq_one_letter_code
_entity_poly.pdbx_strand_id
1 'polypeptide(L)' 'TLIHLTLLHESGSNNPLGIISNCDKIPFHPYFSLKDILGFVVILLPLTTLALF' A
#
# COMPACT_ATOMS: atom_id res chain seq x y z
N THR A 1 -3.09 -14.10 -5.83
CA THR A 1 -2.90 -13.03 -4.82
C THR A 1 -2.36 -13.56 -3.51
N LEU A 2 -2.93 -14.62 -2.92
CA LEU A 2 -2.41 -15.20 -1.66
C LEU A 2 -0.94 -15.65 -1.73
N ILE A 3 -0.56 -16.44 -2.74
CA ILE A 3 0.85 -16.88 -2.92
C ILE A 3 1.80 -15.68 -3.13
N HIS A 4 1.34 -14.66 -3.83
CA HIS A 4 2.13 -13.44 -4.04
C HIS A 4 2.35 -12.69 -2.71
N LEU A 5 1.31 -12.51 -1.91
CA LEU A 5 1.40 -11.85 -0.61
C LEU A 5 2.21 -12.66 0.40
N THR A 6 2.13 -14.00 0.38
CA THR A 6 2.96 -14.85 1.26
C THR A 6 4.44 -14.67 0.93
N LEU A 7 4.82 -14.67 -0.35
CA LEU A 7 6.22 -14.45 -0.75
C LEU A 7 6.70 -13.03 -0.41
N LEU A 8 5.84 -12.02 -0.56
CA LEU A 8 6.15 -10.65 -0.15
C LEU A 8 6.29 -10.52 1.36
N HIS A 9 5.48 -11.24 2.15
CA HIS A 9 5.59 -11.23 3.61
C HIS A 9 6.89 -11.86 4.11
N GLU A 10 7.41 -12.90 3.43
CA GLU A 10 8.71 -13.50 3.79
C GLU A 10 9.88 -12.54 3.61
N SER A 11 9.89 -11.74 2.53
CA SER A 11 10.98 -10.78 2.25
C SER A 11 10.74 -9.38 2.84
N GLY A 12 9.48 -8.99 3.03
CA GLY A 12 9.04 -7.64 3.34
C GLY A 12 9.01 -6.71 2.12
N SER A 13 8.38 -5.53 2.29
CA SER A 13 8.34 -4.51 1.24
C SER A 13 9.70 -3.84 1.05
N ASN A 14 10.07 -3.57 -0.20
CA ASN A 14 11.20 -2.71 -0.51
C ASN A 14 10.85 -1.22 -0.26
N ASN A 15 11.85 -0.35 -0.25
CA ASN A 15 11.70 1.10 -0.09
C ASN A 15 12.31 1.86 -1.29
N PRO A 16 11.97 3.15 -1.48
CA PRO A 16 12.41 3.93 -2.64
C PRO A 16 13.92 4.05 -2.81
N LEU A 17 14.67 3.98 -1.70
CA LEU A 17 16.14 4.07 -1.73
C LEU A 17 16.80 2.72 -2.06
N GLY A 18 16.04 1.61 -2.06
CA GLY A 18 16.56 0.29 -2.38
C GLY A 18 17.57 -0.27 -1.38
N ILE A 19 17.68 0.32 -0.19
CA ILE A 19 18.59 -0.10 0.88
C ILE A 19 17.85 -0.93 1.94
N ILE A 20 18.57 -1.51 2.89
CA ILE A 20 17.97 -2.30 3.97
C ILE A 20 17.17 -1.39 4.91
N SER A 21 15.87 -1.62 5.06
CA SER A 21 14.94 -0.82 5.87
C SER A 21 14.72 -1.34 7.30
N ASN A 22 15.45 -2.38 7.73
CA ASN A 22 15.22 -3.03 9.04
C ASN A 22 15.35 -2.08 10.24
N CYS A 23 16.16 -1.03 10.13
CA CYS A 23 16.37 -0.06 11.22
C CYS A 23 15.22 0.93 11.40
N ASP A 24 14.32 1.07 10.42
CA ASP A 24 13.25 2.08 10.40
C ASP A 24 11.89 1.48 9.98
N LYS A 25 11.57 0.29 10.53
CA LYS A 25 10.26 -0.34 10.30
C LYS A 25 9.22 0.26 11.23
N ILE A 26 8.15 0.77 10.63
CA ILE A 26 6.93 1.21 11.32
C ILE A 26 5.81 0.17 11.16
N PRO A 27 4.86 0.06 12.11
CA PRO A 27 3.74 -0.87 11.98
C PRO A 27 2.81 -0.47 10.82
N PHE A 28 2.15 -1.46 10.21
CA PHE A 28 1.23 -1.23 9.09
C PHE A 28 0.05 -0.32 9.49
N HIS A 29 -0.59 -0.62 10.62
CA HIS A 29 -1.62 0.22 11.21
C HIS A 29 -0.98 1.12 12.29
N PRO A 30 -1.30 2.43 12.34
CA PRO A 30 -2.30 3.14 11.51
C PRO A 30 -1.77 3.69 10.18
N TYR A 31 -0.45 3.68 9.97
CA TYR A 31 0.23 4.48 8.94
C TYR A 31 -0.17 4.12 7.51
N PHE A 32 0.09 2.89 7.08
CA PHE A 32 -0.21 2.45 5.73
C PHE A 32 -1.71 2.20 5.54
N SER A 33 -2.42 1.77 6.58
CA SER A 33 -3.89 1.63 6.50
C SER A 33 -4.60 2.94 6.16
N LEU A 34 -4.21 4.06 6.79
CA LEU A 34 -4.77 5.37 6.47
C LEU A 34 -4.33 5.88 5.09
N LYS A 35 -3.05 5.67 4.74
CA LYS A 35 -2.52 6.02 3.41
C LYS A 35 -3.28 5.31 2.29
N ASP A 36 -3.58 4.03 2.47
CA ASP A 36 -4.28 3.20 1.48
C ASP A 36 -5.75 3.62 1.34
N ILE A 37 -6.45 3.95 2.44
CA ILE A 37 -7.81 4.49 2.39
C ILE A 37 -7.85 5.82 1.62
N LEU A 38 -6.90 6.72 1.89
CA LEU A 38 -6.80 7.98 1.15
C LEU A 38 -6.57 7.73 -0.34
N GLY A 39 -5.63 6.84 -0.68
CA GLY A 39 -5.37 6.45 -2.06
C GLY A 39 -6.60 5.82 -2.75
N PHE A 40 -7.35 4.98 -2.03
CA PHE A 40 -8.58 4.37 -2.52
C PHE A 40 -9.64 5.42 -2.85
N VAL A 41 -9.86 6.40 -1.97
CA VAL A 41 -10.80 7.51 -2.23
C VAL A 41 -10.35 8.31 -3.46
N VAL A 42 -9.06 8.64 -3.57
CA VAL A 42 -8.53 9.40 -4.71
C VAL A 42 -8.76 8.68 -6.05
N ILE A 43 -8.66 7.35 -6.10
CA ILE A 43 -8.94 6.57 -7.31
C ILE A 43 -10.44 6.38 -7.54
N LEU A 44 -11.22 6.24 -6.47
CA LEU A 44 -12.67 6.04 -6.55
C LEU A 44 -13.40 7.29 -7.05
N LEU A 45 -12.90 8.49 -6.75
CA LEU A 45 -13.47 9.76 -7.25
C LEU A 45 -13.56 9.83 -8.79
N PRO A 46 -12.47 9.71 -9.56
CA PRO A 46 -12.55 9.74 -11.03
C PRO A 46 -13.31 8.53 -11.60
N LEU A 47 -13.23 7.37 -10.95
CA LEU A 47 -13.99 6.19 -11.37
C LEU A 47 -15.50 6.43 -11.26
N THR A 48 -15.95 7.00 -10.13
CA THR A 48 -17.37 7.33 -9.93
C THR A 48 -17.82 8.48 -10.82
N THR A 49 -16.96 9.46 -11.09
CA THR A 49 -17.29 10.50 -12.07
C THR A 49 -17.45 9.90 -13.48
N LEU A 50 -16.61 8.95 -13.89
CA LEU A 50 -16.76 8.29 -15.19
C LEU A 50 -18.01 7.41 -15.26
N ALA A 51 -18.42 6.80 -14.14
CA ALA A 51 -19.59 5.92 -14.13
C ALA A 51 -20.94 6.68 -14.08
N LEU A 52 -20.95 7.92 -13.59
CA LEU A 52 -22.17 8.72 -13.36
C LEU A 52 -22.40 9.85 -14.38
N PHE A 53 -21.41 10.13 -15.23
CA PHE A 53 -21.52 11.03 -16.39
C PHE A 53 -21.46 10.23 -17.69
#